data_AF-A0A150L9I6-F1
#
_entry.id   AF-A0A150L9I6-F1
#
_cell.length_a   1.000
_cell.length_b   1.000
_cell.length_c   1.000
_cell.angle_alpha   90.00
_cell.angle_beta   90.00
_cell.angle_gamma   90.00
#
_symmetry.space_group_name_H-M   'P 1'
#
loop_
_entity.id
_entity.type
_entity.pdbx_description
1 polymer ?
#
loop_
_entity_poly.entity_id
_entity_poly.type
_entity_poly.pdbx_seq_one_letter_code
_entity_poly.pdbx_strand_id
1 'polypeptide(L)' 'MYVGRDMTELSMIPKSEWTDSELAYFHHSFQQIAPYLNAEGQTIHREIIEEIEARGGLRNSEATYTQGTRQTYD' A
#
# COMPACT_ATOMS: atom_id res chain seq x y z
N MET A 1 6.31 -2.96 10.63
CA MET A 1 6.41 -2.02 9.48
C MET A 1 7.59 -2.46 8.64
N TYR A 2 7.39 -2.74 7.36
CA TYR A 2 8.47 -3.09 6.44
C TYR A 2 9.41 -1.89 6.24
N VAL A 3 10.72 -2.16 6.17
CA VAL A 3 11.77 -1.16 5.94
C VAL A 3 12.59 -1.66 4.77
N GLY A 4 12.44 -1.01 3.62
CA GLY A 4 13.07 -1.38 2.36
C GLY A 4 12.57 -0.46 1.24
N ARG A 5 13.02 -0.73 0.01
CA ARG A 5 12.56 0.01 -1.18
C ARG A 5 11.07 -0.23 -1.41
N ASP A 6 10.37 0.78 -1.89
CA ASP A 6 8.95 0.63 -2.21
C ASP A 6 8.73 -0.10 -3.55
N MET A 7 7.48 -0.46 -3.84
CA MET A 7 7.13 -1.18 -5.07
C MET A 7 7.42 -0.35 -6.34
N THR A 8 7.32 0.98 -6.27
CA THR A 8 7.59 1.86 -7.43
C THR A 8 9.07 1.79 -7.78
N GLU A 9 9.93 1.90 -6.78
CA GLU A 9 11.38 1.76 -6.96
C GLU A 9 11.76 0.37 -7.47
N LEU A 10 11.17 -0.67 -6.87
CA LEU A 10 11.46 -2.06 -7.22
C LEU A 10 10.88 -2.48 -8.58
N SER A 11 9.84 -1.80 -9.08
CA SER A 11 9.17 -2.16 -10.34
C SER A 11 10.12 -2.16 -11.54
N MET A 12 11.08 -1.23 -11.54
CA MET A 12 12.08 -1.04 -12.59
C MET A 12 13.36 -1.86 -12.37
N ILE A 13 13.45 -2.60 -11.27
CA ILE A 13 14.63 -3.39 -10.87
C ILE A 13 14.35 -4.88 -11.13
N PRO A 14 15.29 -5.63 -11.73
CA PRO A 14 15.14 -7.07 -11.92
C PRO A 14 15.07 -7.78 -10.57
N LYS A 15 14.28 -8.86 -10.51
CA LYS A 15 13.93 -9.54 -9.24
C LYS A 15 15.14 -10.25 -8.61
N SER A 16 16.17 -10.53 -9.41
CA SER A 16 17.47 -11.04 -8.96
C SER A 16 18.26 -10.05 -8.12
N GLU A 17 17.96 -8.75 -8.19
CA GLU A 17 18.59 -7.68 -7.40
C GLU A 17 17.74 -7.26 -6.20
N TRP A 18 16.65 -7.99 -5.94
CA TRP A 18 15.84 -7.79 -4.75
C TRP A 18 16.48 -8.56 -3.61
N THR A 19 16.45 -7.97 -2.43
CA THR A 19 16.88 -8.65 -1.21
C THR A 19 15.79 -9.65 -0.76
N ASP A 20 16.19 -10.65 0.02
CA ASP A 20 15.27 -11.68 0.51
C ASP A 20 14.11 -11.11 1.32
N SER A 21 14.34 -10.02 2.07
CA SER A 21 13.30 -9.34 2.85
C SER A 21 12.27 -8.64 1.96
N GLU A 22 12.70 -8.03 0.86
CA GLU A 22 11.82 -7.40 -0.14
C GLU A 22 10.98 -8.46 -0.86
N LEU A 23 11.61 -9.56 -1.27
CA LEU A 23 10.93 -10.70 -1.88
C LEU A 23 9.88 -11.31 -0.94
N ALA A 24 10.25 -11.58 0.32
CA ALA A 24 9.33 -12.16 1.29
C ALA A 24 8.15 -11.23 1.61
N TYR A 25 8.42 -9.92 1.78
CA TYR A 25 7.39 -8.93 2.07
C TYR A 25 6.37 -8.83 0.93
N PHE A 26 6.82 -8.58 -0.30
CA PHE A 26 5.91 -8.39 -1.42
C PHE A 26 5.27 -9.70 -1.89
N HIS A 27 5.92 -10.84 -1.73
CA HIS A 27 5.27 -12.14 -1.91
C HIS A 27 4.07 -12.29 -0.98
N HIS A 28 4.24 -12.01 0.31
CA HIS A 28 3.16 -12.08 1.29
C HIS A 28 2.04 -11.07 1.01
N SER A 29 2.38 -9.83 0.63
CA SER A 29 1.39 -8.83 0.22
C SER A 29 0.62 -9.28 -1.02
N PHE A 30 1.30 -9.82 -2.04
CA PHE A 30 0.65 -10.30 -3.26
C PHE A 30 -0.23 -11.52 -3.02
N GLN A 31 0.15 -12.44 -2.14
CA GLN A 31 -0.71 -13.57 -1.77
C GLN A 31 -2.08 -13.11 -1.23
N GLN A 32 -2.12 -12.00 -0.50
CA GLN A 32 -3.36 -11.46 0.06
C GLN A 32 -4.22 -10.75 -0.97
N ILE A 33 -3.62 -10.04 -1.94
CA ILE A 33 -4.36 -9.25 -2.91
C ILE A 33 -4.60 -9.95 -4.26
N ALA A 34 -3.87 -11.02 -4.56
CA ALA A 34 -3.98 -11.78 -5.81
C ALA A 34 -5.42 -12.17 -6.19
N PRO A 35 -6.29 -12.62 -5.25
CA PRO A 35 -7.68 -12.94 -5.58
C PRO A 35 -8.49 -11.74 -6.11
N TYR A 36 -8.09 -10.52 -5.76
CA TYR A 36 -8.76 -9.28 -6.12
C TYR A 36 -8.13 -8.57 -7.33
N LEU A 37 -7.15 -9.19 -8.02
CA LEU A 37 -6.54 -8.63 -9.24
C LEU A 37 -7.44 -8.88 -10.48
N ASN A 38 -8.70 -8.48 -10.40
CA ASN A 38 -9.71 -8.65 -11.44
C ASN A 38 -10.72 -7.46 -11.44
N ALA A 39 -11.73 -7.52 -12.30
CA ALA A 39 -12.75 -6.47 -12.42
C ALA A 39 -13.60 -6.29 -11.14
N GLU A 40 -13.79 -7.35 -10.36
CA GLU A 40 -14.48 -7.30 -9.07
C GLU A 40 -13.66 -6.54 -8.03
N GLY A 41 -12.36 -6.81 -7.93
CA GLY A 41 -11.47 -6.06 -7.02
C GLY A 41 -11.35 -4.58 -7.39
N GLN A 42 -11.41 -4.22 -8.67
CA GLN A 42 -11.50 -2.81 -9.09
C GLN A 42 -12.81 -2.15 -8.63
N THR A 43 -13.91 -2.92 -8.62
CA THR A 43 -15.20 -2.43 -8.11
C THR A 43 -15.14 -2.20 -6.61
N ILE A 44 -14.61 -3.17 -5.85
CA ILE A 44 -14.37 -3.04 -4.41
C ILE A 44 -13.48 -1.83 -4.10
N HIS A 45 -12.41 -1.62 -4.88
CA HIS A 45 -11.52 -0.48 -4.69
C HIS A 45 -12.25 0.86 -4.87
N ARG A 46 -13.11 0.99 -5.88
CA ARG A 46 -13.93 2.18 -6.09
C ARG A 46 -14.90 2.42 -4.93
N GLU A 47 -15.59 1.37 -4.47
CA GLU A 47 -16.52 1.47 -3.33
C GLU A 47 -15.81 1.96 -2.06
N ILE A 48 -14.57 1.50 -1.82
CA ILE A 48 -13.75 1.99 -0.70
C ILE A 48 -13.44 3.49 -0.85
N ILE A 49 -13.10 3.96 -2.05
CA ILE A 49 -12.84 5.38 -2.32
C ILE A 49 -14.12 6.20 -2.07
N GLU A 50 -15.26 5.77 -2.59
CA GLU A 50 -16.54 6.42 -2.41
C GLU A 50 -16.90 6.55 -0.92
N GLU A 51 -16.65 5.50 -0.13
CA GLU A 51 -16.87 5.53 1.33
C GLU A 51 -15.90 6.48 2.05
N ILE A 52 -14.63 6.52 1.65
CA ILE A 52 -13.65 7.48 2.18
C ILE A 52 -14.11 8.91 1.93
N GLU A 53 -14.56 9.20 0.71
CA GLU A 53 -15.08 10.52 0.33
C GLU A 53 -16.35 10.86 1.11
N ALA A 54 -17.28 9.92 1.23
CA ALA A 54 -18.51 10.06 2.01
C ALA A 54 -18.25 10.39 3.49
N ARG A 55 -17.14 9.89 4.06
CA ARG A 55 -16.69 10.19 5.43
C ARG A 55 -15.97 11.55 5.57
N GLY A 56 -15.93 12.36 4.52
CA GLY A 56 -15.26 13.66 4.52
C GLY A 56 -13.81 13.60 4.04
N GLY A 57 -13.45 12.55 3.31
CA GLY A 57 -12.13 12.31 2.75
C GLY A 57 -11.10 11.86 3.78
N LEU A 58 -9.89 11.57 3.30
CA LEU A 58 -8.71 11.40 4.16
C LEU A 58 -8.31 12.80 4.67
N ARG A 59 -9.01 13.32 5.69
CA ARG A 59 -8.65 14.60 6.31
C ARG A 59 -7.17 14.60 6.66
N ASN A 60 -6.45 15.57 6.10
CA ASN A 60 -5.05 15.83 6.33
C ASN A 60 -4.75 15.77 7.83
N SER A 61 -4.01 14.74 8.26
CA SER A 61 -3.07 14.97 9.33
C SER A 61 -2.03 15.89 8.71
N GLU A 62 -2.23 17.20 8.83
CA GLU A 62 -1.23 18.19 8.47
C GLU A 62 0.00 17.91 9.33
N ALA A 63 1.02 17.33 8.71
CA ALA A 63 2.33 17.19 9.30
C ALA A 63 2.86 18.60 9.61
N THR A 64 2.72 19.04 10.85
CA THR A 64 3.60 20.08 11.38
C THR A 64 4.99 19.45 11.45
N TYR A 65 6.05 20.18 11.09
CA TYR A 65 7.46 19.74 11.01
C TYR A 65 8.01 18.99 12.25
N THR A 66 7.23 18.87 13.32
CA THR A 66 7.55 18.21 14.59
C THR A 66 6.75 16.93 14.88
N GLN A 67 5.75 16.55 14.08
CA GLN A 67 4.94 15.35 14.34
C GLN A 67 4.71 14.54 13.06
N GLY A 68 5.40 13.40 12.98
CA GLY A 68 5.26 12.45 11.89
C GLY A 68 3.86 11.82 11.85
N THR A 69 3.22 11.87 10.70
CA THR A 69 1.89 11.31 10.48
C THR A 69 2.00 9.85 10.08
N ARG A 70 2.34 8.98 11.04
CA ARG A 70 2.12 7.54 10.86
C ARG A 70 0.69 7.23 11.29
N GLN A 71 -0.18 6.98 10.33
CA GLN A 71 -1.37 6.17 10.62
C GLN A 71 -0.85 4.77 10.97
N THR A 72 -0.88 4.45 12.26
CA THR A 72 -0.66 3.10 12.77
C THR A 72 -1.86 2.26 12.37
N TYR A 73 -1.64 1.30 11.49
CA TYR A 73 -2.52 0.16 11.35
C TYR A 73 -2.00 -0.89 12.35
N ASP A 74 -2.81 -1.23 13.35
CA ASP A 74 -2.61 -2.37 14.25
C ASP A 74 -2.92 -3.68 13.51
#